data_AF-A0A1H1JS54-F1
#
_entry.id   AF-A0A1H1JS54-F1
#
_cell.length_a   1.000
_cell.length_b   1.000
_cell.length_c   1.000
_cell.angle_alpha   90.00
_cell.angle_beta   90.00
_cell.angle_gamma   90.00
#
_symmetry.space_group_name_H-M   'P 1'
#
loop_
_entity.id
_entity.type
_entity.pdbx_description
1 polymer ?
#
loop_
_entity_poly.entity_id
_entity_poly.type
_entity_poly.pdbx_seq_one_letter_code
_entity_poly.pdbx_strand_id
1 'polypeptide(L)'
;MSKNSLRFPESAIAGGRFGTARISGEISSAAARLNSAEPVALDTPIAQLVSGAHSPRNRDLGRLGGGTMNGLEKRYAAHLDMLRHGGDVLWFRFEGLKFRLADRTFYTPDFAVIVASGALELHECKGFMEEDANVKIKSAASQYPFTFRLVRKAKGGGFDIREVG
;
A
#
# COMPACT_ATOMS: atom_id res chain seq x y z
N MET A 1 8.00 28.76 -38.85
CA MET A 1 7.33 27.79 -37.96
C MET A 1 5.90 28.25 -37.73
N SER A 2 4.91 27.47 -38.17
CA SER A 2 3.49 27.82 -38.05
C SER A 2 3.01 27.68 -36.61
N LYS A 3 2.40 28.71 -36.03
CA LYS A 3 1.77 28.65 -34.71
C LYS A 3 0.47 27.87 -34.85
N ASN A 4 0.42 26.67 -34.27
CA ASN A 4 -0.77 25.85 -34.24
C ASN A 4 -1.82 26.54 -33.34
N SER A 5 -2.78 27.24 -33.94
CA SER A 5 -3.85 27.90 -33.19
C SER A 5 -4.84 26.85 -32.67
N LEU A 6 -4.95 26.72 -31.35
CA LEU A 6 -5.98 25.91 -30.68
C LEU A 6 -7.36 26.48 -31.04
N ARG A 7 -8.25 25.66 -31.63
CA ARG A 7 -9.65 26.02 -31.89
C ARG A 7 -10.56 25.34 -30.88
N PHE A 8 -11.48 26.11 -30.30
CA PHE A 8 -12.52 25.63 -29.38
C PHE A 8 -13.91 25.80 -30.02
N PRO A 9 -14.90 24.95 -29.69
CA PRO A 9 -16.27 25.13 -30.14
C PRO A 9 -16.87 26.41 -29.53
N GLU A 10 -17.71 27.11 -30.30
CA GLU A 10 -18.31 28.41 -29.93
C GLU A 10 -19.10 28.34 -28.61
N SER A 11 -19.68 27.18 -28.31
CA SER A 11 -20.37 26.91 -27.03
C SER A 11 -19.48 26.99 -25.79
N ALA A 12 -18.15 27.00 -25.94
CA ALA A 12 -17.20 27.14 -24.85
C ALA A 12 -16.83 28.61 -24.55
N ILE A 13 -17.39 29.56 -25.32
CA ILE A 13 -17.08 30.99 -25.25
C ILE A 13 -18.33 31.75 -24.82
N ALA A 14 -18.28 32.43 -23.69
CA ALA A 14 -19.32 33.36 -23.26
C ALA A 14 -18.68 34.68 -22.82
N GLY A 15 -19.14 35.80 -23.38
CA GLY A 15 -18.65 37.14 -23.01
C GLY A 15 -17.15 37.38 -23.23
N GLY A 16 -16.54 36.71 -24.22
CA GLY A 16 -15.12 36.87 -24.56
C GLY A 16 -14.13 36.18 -23.60
N ARG A 17 -14.60 35.32 -22.70
CA ARG A 17 -13.75 34.52 -21.79
C ARG A 17 -13.97 33.02 -22.04
N PHE A 18 -12.88 32.27 -22.16
CA PHE A 18 -12.90 30.82 -22.35
C PHE A 18 -12.99 30.11 -20.99
N GLY A 19 -13.94 29.19 -20.80
CA GLY A 19 -13.89 28.18 -19.73
C GLY A 19 -14.91 28.23 -18.57
N THR A 20 -16.01 28.99 -18.64
CA THR A 20 -16.92 29.12 -17.47
C THR A 20 -18.35 28.58 -17.63
N ALA A 21 -18.79 28.24 -18.84
CA ALA A 21 -20.19 27.85 -19.07
C ALA A 21 -20.59 26.49 -18.46
N ARG A 22 -19.74 25.45 -18.54
CA ARG A 22 -20.04 24.13 -17.94
C ARG A 22 -20.10 24.17 -16.41
N ILE A 23 -19.11 24.84 -15.82
CA ILE A 23 -18.91 24.85 -14.37
C ILE A 23 -20.07 25.55 -13.66
N SER A 24 -20.61 26.64 -14.25
CA SER A 24 -21.75 27.37 -13.68
C SER A 24 -23.05 26.55 -13.65
N GLY A 25 -23.32 25.79 -14.74
CA GLY A 25 -24.48 24.90 -14.82
C GLY A 25 -24.39 23.73 -13.84
N GLU A 26 -23.20 23.11 -13.72
CA GLU A 26 -22.95 22.02 -12.77
C GLU A 26 -23.10 22.49 -11.32
N ILE A 27 -22.56 23.66 -10.96
CA ILE A 27 -22.69 24.23 -9.61
C ILE A 27 -24.14 24.54 -9.27
N SER A 28 -24.91 25.15 -10.19
CA SER A 28 -26.34 25.45 -9.94
C SER A 28 -27.18 24.18 -9.76
N SER A 29 -26.89 23.14 -10.55
CA SER A 29 -27.58 21.85 -10.43
C SER A 29 -27.25 21.12 -9.11
N ALA A 30 -26.02 21.26 -8.62
CA ALA A 30 -25.60 20.68 -7.34
C ALA A 30 -26.22 21.39 -6.14
N ALA A 31 -26.30 22.73 -6.19
CA ALA A 31 -26.95 23.53 -5.16
C ALA A 31 -28.45 23.22 -5.03
N ALA A 32 -29.14 22.97 -6.15
CA ALA A 32 -30.55 22.58 -6.15
C ALA A 32 -30.78 21.20 -5.50
N ARG A 33 -29.86 20.25 -5.69
CA ARG A 33 -29.93 18.90 -5.09
C ARG A 33 -29.64 18.89 -3.59
N LEU A 34 -28.82 19.82 -3.10
CA LEU A 34 -28.55 19.97 -1.66
C LEU A 34 -29.74 20.55 -0.90
N ASN A 35 -30.56 21.38 -1.55
CA ASN A 35 -31.72 22.03 -0.93
C ASN A 35 -33.04 21.26 -1.08
N SER A 36 -33.06 20.11 -1.75
CA SER A 36 -34.29 19.30 -1.89
C SER A 36 -34.54 18.47 -0.64
N ALA A 37 -35.74 18.59 -0.06
CA ALA A 37 -36.18 17.84 1.12
C ALA A 37 -36.74 16.43 0.79
N GLU A 38 -36.60 15.98 -0.45
CA GLU A 38 -37.04 14.64 -0.86
C GLU A 38 -36.05 13.59 -0.35
N PRO A 39 -36.52 12.51 0.33
CA PRO A 39 -35.63 11.46 0.81
C PRO A 39 -35.02 10.73 -0.38
N VAL A 40 -33.69 10.81 -0.50
CA VAL A 40 -32.94 10.08 -1.52
C VAL A 40 -32.99 8.59 -1.18
N ALA A 41 -33.52 7.77 -2.10
CA ALA A 41 -33.51 6.32 -1.95
C ALA A 41 -32.06 5.81 -1.95
N LEU A 42 -31.57 5.37 -0.78
CA LEU A 42 -30.19 4.92 -0.57
C LEU A 42 -29.98 3.46 -1.01
N ASP A 43 -31.04 2.76 -1.39
CA ASP A 43 -31.03 1.32 -1.69
C ASP A 43 -30.09 1.01 -2.87
N THR A 44 -30.19 1.79 -3.94
CA THR A 44 -29.36 1.65 -5.15
C THR A 44 -27.87 1.97 -4.91
N PRO A 45 -27.49 3.10 -4.27
CA PRO A 45 -26.08 3.38 -3.99
C PRO A 45 -25.48 2.41 -2.97
N ILE A 46 -26.24 1.95 -1.96
CA ILE A 46 -25.78 0.93 -1.00
C ILE A 46 -25.57 -0.41 -1.72
N ALA A 47 -26.51 -0.82 -2.57
CA ALA A 47 -26.36 -2.04 -3.37
C ALA A 47 -25.14 -1.98 -4.30
N GLN A 48 -24.84 -0.82 -4.90
CA GLN A 48 -23.63 -0.62 -5.73
C GLN A 48 -22.33 -0.67 -4.92
N LEU A 49 -22.34 -0.19 -3.67
CA LEU A 49 -21.18 -0.26 -2.78
C LEU A 49 -20.88 -1.70 -2.33
N VAL A 50 -21.93 -2.49 -2.09
CA VAL A 50 -21.83 -3.88 -1.62
C VAL A 50 -21.56 -4.87 -2.78
N SER A 51 -22.11 -4.61 -3.97
CA SER A 51 -21.90 -5.44 -5.17
C SER A 51 -20.62 -5.10 -5.94
N GLY A 52 -20.01 -3.94 -5.66
CA GLY A 52 -18.68 -3.57 -6.10
C GLY A 52 -17.62 -4.42 -5.41
N ALA A 53 -17.52 -5.68 -5.80
CA ALA A 53 -16.36 -6.52 -5.51
C ALA A 53 -15.10 -5.68 -5.80
N HIS A 54 -14.31 -5.43 -4.75
CA HIS A 54 -12.97 -4.91 -4.88
C HIS A 54 -12.13 -5.92 -5.67
N SER A 55 -12.21 -5.87 -7.00
CA SER A 55 -11.13 -6.38 -7.83
C SER A 55 -9.96 -5.48 -7.53
N PRO A 56 -8.87 -5.97 -6.90
CA PRO A 56 -7.70 -5.15 -6.70
C PRO A 56 -7.27 -4.69 -8.08
N ARG A 57 -7.32 -3.39 -8.33
CA ARG A 57 -6.74 -2.76 -9.51
C ARG A 57 -5.24 -2.94 -9.38
N ASN A 58 -4.77 -4.10 -9.80
CA ASN A 58 -3.39 -4.43 -10.04
C ASN A 58 -2.95 -3.54 -11.21
N ARG A 59 -2.60 -2.28 -10.89
CA ARG A 59 -1.87 -1.44 -11.83
C ARG A 59 -0.50 -2.08 -11.95
N ASP A 60 -0.28 -2.73 -13.08
CA ASP A 60 0.99 -2.85 -13.80
C ASP A 60 2.21 -2.30 -13.05
N LEU A 61 2.64 -3.00 -12.00
CA LEU A 61 4.05 -3.03 -11.65
C LEU A 61 4.64 -4.17 -12.46
N GLY A 62 5.09 -3.81 -13.67
CA GLY A 62 6.05 -4.60 -14.42
C GLY A 62 7.24 -4.91 -13.52
N ARG A 63 7.22 -6.10 -12.91
CA ARG A 63 8.32 -6.85 -12.32
C ARG A 63 7.76 -8.22 -11.93
N LEU A 64 7.70 -9.13 -12.90
CA LEU A 64 7.72 -10.55 -12.58
C LEU A 64 8.98 -10.82 -11.76
N GLY A 65 8.83 -11.24 -10.50
CA GLY A 65 9.96 -11.69 -9.68
C GLY A 65 9.90 -11.46 -8.17
N GLY A 66 8.77 -11.06 -7.56
CA GLY A 66 8.55 -11.16 -6.11
C GLY A 66 7.35 -12.07 -5.87
N GLY A 67 7.42 -12.99 -4.90
CA GLY A 67 6.23 -13.78 -4.52
C GLY A 67 6.37 -15.30 -4.49
N THR A 68 7.56 -15.88 -4.65
CA THR A 68 7.75 -17.30 -4.29
C THR A 68 8.54 -17.41 -3.01
N MET A 69 7.84 -17.63 -1.90
CA MET A 69 8.47 -17.85 -0.61
C MET A 69 9.45 -19.02 -0.67
N ASN A 70 10.67 -18.80 -0.18
CA ASN A 70 11.63 -19.86 0.07
C ASN A 70 11.10 -20.83 1.14
N GLY A 71 11.69 -22.03 1.26
CA GLY A 71 11.29 -23.02 2.26
C GLY A 71 11.38 -22.50 3.71
N LEU A 72 12.28 -21.57 3.99
CA LEU A 72 12.39 -20.89 5.28
C LEU A 72 11.22 -19.92 5.51
N GLU A 73 10.95 -19.04 4.54
CA GLU A 73 9.87 -18.07 4.58
C GLU A 73 8.50 -18.74 4.68
N LYS A 74 8.26 -19.86 3.98
CA LYS A 74 7.02 -20.64 4.12
C LYS A 74 6.80 -21.15 5.54
N ARG A 75 7.86 -21.69 6.16
CA ARG A 75 7.81 -22.17 7.54
C ARG A 75 7.59 -21.01 8.50
N TYR A 76 8.20 -19.86 8.23
CA TYR A 76 8.04 -18.69 9.05
C TYR A 76 6.64 -18.08 8.92
N ALA A 77 6.08 -18.02 7.71
CA ALA A 77 4.69 -17.61 7.49
C ALA A 77 3.70 -18.51 8.25
N ALA A 78 3.92 -19.83 8.26
CA ALA A 78 3.11 -20.75 9.07
C ALA A 78 3.25 -20.50 10.57
N HIS A 79 4.44 -20.12 11.03
CA HIS A 79 4.66 -19.72 12.42
C HIS A 79 3.94 -18.40 12.77
N LEU A 80 4.01 -17.40 11.90
CA LEU A 80 3.27 -16.13 12.06
C LEU A 80 1.76 -16.36 12.06
N ASP A 81 1.25 -17.30 11.26
CA ASP A 81 -0.17 -17.64 11.26
C ASP A 81 -0.61 -18.31 12.57
N MET A 82 0.23 -19.20 13.13
CA MET A 82 0.01 -19.76 14.47
C MET A 82 -0.02 -18.67 15.54
N LEU A 83 0.94 -17.72 15.51
CA LEU A 83 0.95 -16.57 16.42
C LEU A 83 -0.26 -15.66 16.22
N ARG A 84 -0.76 -15.54 14.98
CA ARG A 84 -1.97 -14.79 14.67
C ARG A 84 -3.21 -15.42 15.29
N HIS A 85 -3.32 -16.74 15.23
CA HIS A 85 -4.37 -17.47 15.93
C HIS A 85 -4.26 -17.37 17.46
N GLY A 86 -3.04 -17.25 17.99
CA GLY A 86 -2.78 -17.01 19.41
C GLY A 86 -3.06 -15.57 19.88
N GLY A 87 -3.24 -14.62 18.96
CA GLY A 87 -3.45 -13.21 19.27
C GLY A 87 -2.16 -12.40 19.48
N ASP A 88 -0.99 -13.04 19.43
CA ASP A 88 0.32 -12.37 19.54
C ASP A 88 0.64 -11.54 18.29
N VAL A 89 0.12 -11.95 17.14
CA VAL A 89 0.20 -11.21 15.87
C VAL A 89 -1.20 -10.82 15.43
N LEU A 90 -1.42 -9.55 15.15
CA LEU A 90 -2.72 -9.07 14.64
C LEU A 90 -2.80 -9.23 13.12
N TRP A 91 -1.68 -8.99 12.44
CA TRP A 91 -1.62 -9.01 10.99
C TRP A 91 -0.21 -9.24 10.48
N PHE A 92 -0.07 -9.92 9.35
CA PHE A 92 1.21 -9.99 8.65
C PHE A 92 1.04 -10.06 7.13
N ARG A 93 2.05 -9.58 6.40
CA ARG A 93 2.16 -9.70 4.94
C ARG A 93 3.59 -9.95 4.48
N PHE A 94 3.72 -10.84 3.50
CA PHE A 94 4.98 -11.13 2.81
C PHE A 94 5.24 -10.11 1.69
N GLU A 95 6.46 -9.56 1.63
CA GLU A 95 6.89 -8.52 0.68
C GLU A 95 5.89 -7.36 0.53
N GLY A 96 5.13 -7.06 1.59
CA GLY A 96 3.99 -6.14 1.54
C GLY A 96 4.36 -4.67 1.63
N LEU A 97 5.57 -4.35 2.08
CA LEU A 97 6.06 -2.99 2.27
C LEU A 97 7.35 -2.77 1.50
N LYS A 98 7.52 -1.56 0.96
CA LYS A 98 8.73 -1.17 0.24
C LYS A 98 9.15 0.22 0.70
N PHE A 99 10.35 0.29 1.27
CA PHE A 99 10.94 1.51 1.81
C PHE A 99 11.96 2.07 0.83
N ARG A 100 12.00 3.40 0.71
CA ARG A 100 13.00 4.09 -0.11
C ARG A 100 14.09 4.61 0.82
N LEU A 101 15.31 4.10 0.68
CA LEU A 101 16.45 4.48 1.51
C LEU A 101 17.27 5.63 0.93
N ALA A 102 17.33 5.74 -0.41
CA ALA A 102 18.06 6.80 -1.12
C ALA A 102 17.49 6.98 -2.53
N ASP A 103 18.10 7.86 -3.34
CA ASP A 103 17.76 8.04 -4.74
C ASP A 103 18.11 6.77 -5.54
N ARG A 104 17.08 5.93 -5.77
CA ARG A 104 17.09 4.61 -6.43
C ARG A 104 17.41 3.40 -5.54
N THR A 105 17.65 3.59 -4.25
CA THR A 105 17.83 2.48 -3.31
C THR A 105 16.54 2.18 -2.57
N PHE A 106 16.05 0.95 -2.70
CA PHE A 106 14.87 0.46 -2.01
C PHE A 106 15.20 -0.74 -1.14
N TYR A 107 14.51 -0.84 0.00
CA TYR A 107 14.52 -1.98 0.90
C TYR A 107 13.12 -2.54 1.00
N THR A 108 12.97 -3.83 0.76
CA THR A 108 11.71 -4.57 0.91
C THR A 108 11.97 -5.63 1.96
N PRO A 109 11.39 -5.54 3.17
CA PRO A 109 11.47 -6.62 4.14
C PRO A 109 10.68 -7.84 3.68
N ASP A 110 11.12 -9.02 4.10
CA ASP A 110 10.42 -10.28 3.78
C ASP A 110 9.02 -10.31 4.37
N PHE A 111 8.86 -9.91 5.65
CA PHE A 111 7.56 -9.86 6.31
C PHE A 111 7.35 -8.55 7.04
N ALA A 112 6.17 -7.96 6.87
CA ALA A 112 5.65 -6.89 7.72
C ALA A 112 4.66 -7.50 8.70
N VAL A 113 4.84 -7.27 10.00
CA VAL A 113 4.07 -7.90 11.08
C VAL A 113 3.57 -6.82 12.04
N ILE A 114 2.28 -6.80 12.32
CA ILE A 114 1.70 -6.00 13.42
C ILE A 114 1.51 -6.95 14.60
N VAL A 115 2.24 -6.71 15.67
CA VAL A 115 2.15 -7.50 16.91
C VAL A 115 0.97 -7.04 17.77
N ALA A 116 0.61 -7.81 18.80
CA ALA A 116 -0.48 -7.53 19.73
C ALA A 116 -0.41 -6.12 20.37
N SER A 117 0.80 -5.58 20.58
CA SER A 117 0.99 -4.22 21.09
C SER A 117 0.63 -3.12 20.09
N GLY A 118 0.33 -3.47 18.84
CA GLY A 118 0.06 -2.54 17.75
C GLY A 118 1.31 -1.99 17.05
N ALA A 119 2.52 -2.37 17.50
CA ALA A 119 3.75 -1.98 16.83
C ALA A 119 3.93 -2.71 15.49
N LEU A 120 4.44 -1.99 14.50
CA LEU A 120 4.84 -2.58 13.22
C LEU A 120 6.29 -3.06 13.31
N GLU A 121 6.46 -4.38 13.23
CA GLU A 121 7.75 -5.03 13.14
C GLU A 121 8.02 -5.49 11.71
N LEU A 122 9.27 -5.34 11.26
CA LEU A 122 9.74 -5.75 9.95
C LEU A 122 10.70 -6.93 10.14
N HIS A 123 10.28 -8.11 9.66
CA HIS A 123 10.98 -9.36 9.88
C HIS A 123 11.70 -9.78 8.59
N GLU A 124 13.00 -9.97 8.68
CA GLU A 124 13.87 -10.39 7.57
C GLU A 124 14.38 -11.82 7.82
N CYS A 125 14.03 -12.75 6.94
CA CYS A 125 14.43 -14.16 7.00
C CYS A 125 15.79 -14.35 6.32
N LYS A 126 16.88 -14.48 7.10
CA LYS A 126 18.22 -14.67 6.54
C LYS A 126 18.83 -16.02 6.96
N GLY A 127 19.27 -16.81 5.97
CA GLY A 127 19.89 -18.13 6.19
C GLY A 127 21.37 -18.07 6.57
N PHE A 128 22.18 -17.35 5.79
CA PHE A 128 23.62 -17.18 6.01
C PHE A 128 23.98 -15.69 6.06
N MET A 129 24.85 -15.32 7.00
CA MET A 129 25.16 -13.93 7.32
C MET A 129 26.20 -13.38 6.34
N GLU A 130 25.75 -12.68 5.30
CA GLU A 130 26.60 -11.72 4.56
C GLU A 130 26.41 -10.32 5.14
N GLU A 131 27.53 -9.61 5.34
CA GLU A 131 27.62 -8.29 5.98
C GLU A 131 26.76 -7.22 5.29
N ASP A 132 26.54 -7.35 3.98
CA ASP A 132 25.84 -6.36 3.15
C ASP A 132 24.37 -6.13 3.53
N ALA A 133 23.66 -7.12 4.11
CA ALA A 133 22.27 -6.88 4.52
C ALA A 133 22.15 -6.10 5.83
N ASN A 134 23.14 -6.21 6.72
CA ASN A 134 23.12 -5.46 7.99
C ASN A 134 23.17 -3.95 7.73
N VAL A 135 23.93 -3.52 6.72
CA VAL A 135 24.03 -2.10 6.36
C VAL A 135 22.69 -1.56 5.88
N LYS A 136 21.94 -2.33 5.09
CA LYS A 136 20.60 -1.92 4.60
C LYS A 136 19.58 -1.87 5.73
N ILE A 137 19.55 -2.87 6.61
CA ILE A 137 18.64 -2.89 7.75
C ILE A 137 18.96 -1.74 8.72
N LYS A 138 20.24 -1.50 9.02
CA LYS A 138 20.65 -0.36 9.87
C LYS A 138 20.31 0.99 9.24
N SER A 139 20.51 1.13 7.93
CA SER A 139 20.11 2.34 7.20
C SER A 139 18.59 2.56 7.23
N ALA A 140 17.80 1.48 7.15
CA ALA A 140 16.35 1.55 7.29
C ALA A 140 15.93 1.88 8.73
N ALA A 141 16.55 1.24 9.73
CA ALA A 141 16.32 1.48 11.16
C ALA A 141 16.65 2.91 11.58
N SER A 142 17.64 3.54 10.95
CA SER A 142 17.98 4.95 11.19
C SER A 142 16.95 5.92 10.60
N GLN A 143 16.21 5.52 9.56
CA GLN A 143 15.27 6.39 8.83
C GLN A 143 13.81 6.20 9.24
N TYR A 144 13.45 5.03 9.76
CA TYR A 144 12.07 4.67 10.05
C TYR A 144 11.90 4.22 11.50
N PRO A 145 10.82 4.65 12.18
CA PRO A 145 10.56 4.30 13.58
C PRO A 145 9.92 2.90 13.71
N PHE A 146 10.46 1.91 13.00
CA PHE A 146 9.98 0.52 13.04
C PHE A 146 11.00 -0.39 13.70
N THR A 147 10.51 -1.47 14.31
CA THR A 147 11.39 -2.48 14.90
C THR A 147 11.79 -3.48 13.81
N PHE A 148 13.09 -3.56 13.52
CA PHE A 148 13.61 -4.52 12.56
C PHE A 148 14.03 -5.79 13.31
N ARG A 149 13.55 -6.94 12.86
CA ARG A 149 13.83 -8.25 13.44
C ARG A 149 14.50 -9.12 12.39
N LEU A 150 15.64 -9.70 12.73
CA LEU A 150 16.29 -10.70 11.92
C LEU A 150 15.86 -12.09 12.38
N VAL A 151 15.31 -12.87 11.46
CA VAL A 151 14.78 -14.21 11.71
C VAL A 151 15.74 -15.24 11.12
N ARG A 152 16.18 -16.18 11.94
CA ARG A 152 17.03 -17.30 11.53
C ARG A 152 16.45 -18.63 11.95
N LYS A 153 16.75 -19.68 11.20
CA LYS A 153 16.43 -21.04 11.62
C LYS A 153 17.37 -21.47 12.73
N ALA A 154 16.84 -21.78 13.91
CA ALA A 154 17.62 -22.34 15.00
C ALA A 154 17.90 -23.84 14.74
N LYS A 155 18.99 -24.37 15.31
CA LYS A 155 19.39 -25.79 15.16
C LYS A 155 18.34 -26.79 15.72
N GLY A 156 17.41 -26.34 16.56
CA GLY A 156 16.35 -27.14 17.18
C GLY A 156 14.96 -27.05 16.52
N GLY A 157 14.84 -26.45 15.33
CA GLY A 157 13.55 -26.37 14.62
C GLY A 157 12.68 -25.14 14.94
N GLY A 158 13.10 -24.31 15.91
CA GLY A 158 12.53 -22.98 16.16
C GLY A 158 13.16 -21.86 15.32
N PHE A 159 12.75 -20.62 15.59
CA PHE A 159 13.30 -19.42 14.98
C PHE A 159 14.08 -18.60 16.03
N ASP A 160 15.31 -18.21 15.71
CA ASP A 160 16.10 -17.23 16.47
C ASP A 160 15.78 -15.85 15.90
N ILE A 161 15.07 -15.03 16.68
CA ILE A 161 14.62 -13.69 16.29
C ILE A 161 15.43 -12.69 17.09
N ARG A 162 16.20 -11.83 16.40
CA ARG A 162 17.00 -10.78 17.04
C ARG A 162 16.57 -9.41 16.57
N GLU A 163 16.49 -8.47 17.50
CA GLU A 163 16.32 -7.07 17.16
C GLU A 163 17.57 -6.51 16.50
N VAL A 164 17.39 -5.70 15.46
CA VAL A 164 18.45 -4.94 14.81
C VAL A 164 18.14 -3.46 15.00
N GLY A 165 18.99 -2.79 15.78
CA GLY A 165 19.00 -1.35 16.00
C GLY A 165 20.33 -0.73 15.61
#